data_AF-A0A1Y1XCY9-F1
#
_entry.id   AF-A0A1Y1XCY9-F1
#
_cell.length_a   1.000
_cell.length_b   1.000
_cell.length_c   1.000
_cell.angle_alpha   90.00
_cell.angle_beta   90.00
_cell.angle_gamma   90.00
#
_symmetry.space_group_name_H-M   'P 1'
#
loop_
_entity.id
_entity.type
_entity.pdbx_description
1 polymer ?
#
loop_
_entity_poly.entity_id
_entity_poly.type
_entity_poly.pdbx_seq_one_letter_code
_entity_poly.pdbx_strand_id
1 'polypeptide(L)'
;MLPPNSRPICFARAVTGSGTRCSHDYCKKYIPHEHYNEFRNDVQNYYINNGAWNNTVAKSTEKDLHCTKNVSIYPPTKKIPGTVPTIGLLNRKYSRHVNNMPELLQSLRKEVPYARIKMMDFDSGCSLPATAYLMQDIDLFISPFGNAIGDNIFQRSNRVTISLSSRWYDEDWFQWPSTGMGRRIYNFPCNRADCQVKDYEL
;
A
#
# COMPACT_ATOMS: atom_id res chain seq x y z
N MET A 1 9.44 19.12 -10.27
CA MET A 1 10.56 18.17 -10.44
C MET A 1 10.29 16.99 -9.52
N LEU A 2 10.14 15.77 -10.06
CA LEU A 2 9.95 14.58 -9.23
C LEU A 2 11.26 14.26 -8.48
N PRO A 3 11.20 13.88 -7.20
CA PRO A 3 12.38 13.55 -6.41
C PRO A 3 13.09 12.27 -6.92
N PRO A 4 14.39 12.08 -6.62
CA PRO A 4 15.16 10.92 -7.09
C PRO A 4 14.64 9.60 -6.53
N ASN A 5 14.61 8.54 -7.35
CA ASN A 5 14.07 7.20 -7.02
C ASN A 5 14.68 6.54 -5.76
N SER A 6 15.90 6.92 -5.38
CA SER A 6 16.66 6.32 -4.27
C SER A 6 16.48 7.01 -2.92
N ARG A 7 15.69 8.09 -2.86
CA ARG A 7 15.40 8.81 -1.62
C ARG A 7 13.96 8.54 -1.19
N PRO A 8 13.68 8.39 0.13
CA PRO A 8 12.31 8.47 0.61
C PRO A 8 11.67 9.73 0.05
N ILE A 9 10.54 9.54 -0.62
CA ILE A 9 9.61 10.65 -0.83
C ILE A 9 8.87 10.78 0.49
N CYS A 10 9.61 11.28 1.47
CA CYS A 10 9.04 12.19 2.41
C CYS A 10 8.69 13.39 1.53
N PHE A 11 7.40 13.60 1.27
CA PHE A 11 7.01 14.99 1.06
C PHE A 11 7.57 15.76 2.25
N ALA A 12 7.67 17.08 2.14
CA ALA A 12 7.82 17.88 3.34
C ALA A 12 6.75 17.56 4.43
N ARG A 13 5.74 16.68 4.15
CA ARG A 13 4.56 16.38 4.99
C ARG A 13 3.87 14.97 4.83
N ALA A 14 4.30 13.97 4.04
CA ALA A 14 3.62 12.66 3.85
C ALA A 14 4.58 11.52 3.40
N VAL A 15 4.20 10.25 3.60
CA VAL A 15 5.05 9.04 3.41
C VAL A 15 4.58 8.19 2.24
N THR A 16 5.42 7.99 1.22
CA THR A 16 5.18 7.00 0.15
C THR A 16 6.50 6.40 -0.36
N GLY A 17 6.58 5.06 -0.46
CA GLY A 17 7.49 4.38 -1.39
C GLY A 17 9.00 4.31 -1.09
N SER A 18 9.44 3.94 0.12
CA SER A 18 10.89 3.61 0.33
C SER A 18 11.25 2.77 1.55
N GLY A 19 10.29 2.16 2.26
CA GLY A 19 10.59 1.35 3.45
C GLY A 19 11.20 2.12 4.64
N THR A 20 11.33 3.44 4.57
CA THR A 20 11.88 4.27 5.65
C THR A 20 10.80 5.11 6.34
N ARG A 21 10.80 5.00 7.67
CA ARG A 21 9.88 5.64 8.63
C ARG A 21 10.07 7.16 8.57
N CYS A 22 9.07 7.95 8.15
CA CYS A 22 9.10 9.38 8.46
C CYS A 22 8.58 9.56 9.90
N SER A 23 9.48 9.59 10.88
CA SER A 23 9.17 9.88 12.28
C SER A 23 9.61 11.30 12.67
N HIS A 24 9.44 12.26 11.77
CA HIS A 24 9.81 13.66 12.01
C HIS A 24 8.58 14.53 12.29
N ASP A 25 8.72 15.57 13.12
CA ASP A 25 7.58 16.43 13.54
C ASP A 25 6.90 17.17 12.38
N TYR A 26 7.58 17.37 11.25
CA TYR A 26 6.95 17.96 10.06
C TYR A 26 6.00 17.00 9.34
N CYS A 27 6.13 15.68 9.54
CA CYS A 27 5.18 14.66 9.08
C CYS A 27 3.89 14.67 9.91
N LYS A 28 3.81 15.51 10.96
CA LYS A 28 2.63 15.76 11.81
C LYS A 28 1.87 17.07 11.49
N LYS A 29 2.11 17.70 10.33
CA LYS A 29 1.41 18.94 9.92
C LYS A 29 0.32 18.66 8.89
N TYR A 30 -0.77 19.43 8.95
CA TYR A 30 -1.87 19.37 7.98
C TYR A 30 -1.37 19.54 6.54
N ILE A 31 -1.87 18.69 5.63
CA ILE A 31 -1.67 18.80 4.19
C ILE A 31 -3.03 19.01 3.52
N PRO A 32 -3.16 20.04 2.66
CA PRO A 32 -4.38 20.23 1.87
C PRO A 32 -4.67 19.05 0.93
N HIS A 33 -5.95 18.74 0.75
CA HIS A 33 -6.43 17.68 -0.15
C HIS A 33 -5.82 17.76 -1.55
N GLU A 34 -5.70 18.98 -2.08
CA GLU A 34 -5.25 19.25 -3.44
C GLU A 34 -3.84 18.73 -3.68
N HIS A 35 -2.96 18.81 -2.67
CA HIS A 35 -1.57 18.36 -2.79
C HIS A 35 -1.46 16.84 -2.90
N TYR A 36 -2.33 16.10 -2.20
CA TYR A 36 -2.37 14.64 -2.33
C TYR A 36 -2.85 14.21 -3.72
N ASN A 37 -3.87 14.89 -4.24
CA ASN A 37 -4.39 14.63 -5.58
C ASN A 37 -3.37 14.98 -6.67
N GLU A 38 -2.77 16.18 -6.59
CA GLU A 38 -1.75 16.64 -7.53
C GLU A 38 -0.60 15.65 -7.59
N PHE A 39 -0.05 15.26 -6.43
CA PHE A 39 1.02 14.27 -6.39
C PHE A 39 0.62 12.93 -6.99
N ARG A 40 -0.53 12.38 -6.59
CA ARG A 40 -1.01 11.11 -7.15
C ARG A 40 -1.10 11.23 -8.67
N ASN A 41 -1.72 12.30 -9.16
CA ASN A 41 -1.95 12.52 -10.58
C ASN A 41 -0.63 12.70 -11.33
N ASP A 42 0.33 13.45 -10.80
CA ASP A 42 1.64 13.63 -11.41
C ASP A 42 2.40 12.31 -11.54
N VAL A 43 2.42 11.52 -10.47
CA VAL A 43 3.09 10.20 -10.46
C VAL A 43 2.38 9.24 -11.42
N GLN A 44 1.04 9.16 -11.36
CA GLN A 44 0.27 8.28 -12.26
C GLN A 44 0.40 8.73 -13.72
N ASN A 45 0.31 10.02 -14.01
CA ASN A 45 0.43 10.53 -15.36
C ASN A 45 1.82 10.30 -15.92
N TYR A 46 2.86 10.65 -15.17
CA TYR A 46 4.24 10.49 -15.62
C TYR A 46 4.61 9.03 -15.82
N TYR A 47 4.47 8.19 -14.78
CA TYR A 47 4.97 6.82 -14.83
C TYR A 47 4.01 5.86 -15.54
N ILE A 48 2.71 6.02 -15.34
CA ILE A 48 1.71 5.02 -15.78
C ILE A 48 1.08 5.43 -17.11
N ASN A 49 0.42 6.59 -17.16
CA ASN A 49 -0.41 6.96 -18.31
C ASN A 49 0.41 7.42 -19.52
N ASN A 50 1.55 8.08 -19.30
CA ASN A 50 2.44 8.56 -20.36
C ASN A 50 3.53 7.55 -20.77
N GLY A 51 3.44 6.30 -20.29
CA GLY A 51 4.31 5.20 -20.72
C GLY A 51 5.76 5.25 -20.22
N ALA A 52 6.11 6.14 -19.27
CA ALA A 52 7.47 6.19 -18.71
C ALA A 52 7.83 4.98 -17.85
N TRP A 53 6.88 4.09 -17.53
CA TRP A 53 7.11 2.86 -16.77
C TRP A 53 8.20 1.98 -17.38
N ASN A 54 8.16 1.70 -18.68
CA ASN A 54 9.13 0.80 -19.32
C ASN A 54 10.57 1.37 -19.23
N ASN A 55 10.73 2.67 -19.44
CA ASN A 55 12.01 3.37 -19.27
C ASN A 55 12.46 3.37 -17.81
N THR A 56 11.52 3.53 -16.88
CA THR A 56 11.77 3.47 -15.43
C THR A 56 12.25 2.09 -15.03
N VAL A 57 11.60 1.02 -15.49
CA VAL A 57 12.00 -0.37 -15.26
C VAL A 57 13.42 -0.62 -15.78
N ALA A 58 13.75 -0.15 -16.98
CA ALA A 58 15.08 -0.33 -17.57
C ALA A 58 16.21 0.36 -16.79
N LYS A 59 15.90 1.44 -16.04
CA LYS A 59 16.86 2.22 -15.26
C LYS A 59 16.83 1.94 -13.76
N SER A 60 15.90 1.10 -13.31
CA SER A 60 15.70 0.82 -11.89
C SER A 60 16.58 -0.32 -11.42
N THR A 61 17.00 -0.26 -10.15
CA THR A 61 17.73 -1.35 -9.52
C THR A 61 16.79 -2.52 -9.19
N GLU A 62 17.37 -3.67 -8.83
CA GLU A 62 16.59 -4.80 -8.32
C GLU A 62 15.77 -4.42 -7.08
N LYS A 63 16.38 -3.64 -6.18
CA LYS A 63 15.72 -3.15 -4.96
C LYS A 63 14.53 -2.24 -5.27
N ASP A 64 14.63 -1.38 -6.28
CA ASP A 64 13.55 -0.46 -6.68
C ASP A 64 12.30 -1.19 -7.18
N LEU A 65 12.50 -2.37 -7.78
CA LEU A 65 11.47 -3.20 -8.40
C LEU A 65 11.17 -4.48 -7.61
N HIS A 66 11.71 -4.64 -6.40
CA HIS A 66 11.59 -5.90 -5.67
C HIS A 66 10.12 -6.24 -5.41
N CYS A 67 9.31 -5.26 -4.99
CA CYS A 67 7.87 -5.44 -4.76
C CYS A 67 7.08 -5.85 -6.02
N THR A 68 7.45 -5.34 -7.21
CA THR A 68 6.75 -5.68 -8.46
C THR A 68 7.15 -7.05 -9.00
N LYS A 69 8.39 -7.47 -8.76
CA LYS A 69 8.90 -8.79 -9.18
C LYS A 69 8.43 -9.93 -8.28
N ASN A 70 8.20 -9.66 -6.99
CA ASN A 70 7.86 -10.67 -5.98
C ASN A 70 6.40 -10.62 -5.53
N VAL A 71 5.52 -9.96 -6.30
CA VAL A 71 4.08 -9.99 -6.04
C VAL A 71 3.52 -11.37 -6.37
N SER A 72 2.83 -11.99 -5.40
CA SER A 72 2.11 -13.24 -5.64
C SER A 72 0.69 -12.91 -6.10
N ILE A 73 0.33 -13.37 -7.30
CA ILE A 73 -0.98 -13.13 -7.89
C ILE A 73 -1.82 -14.40 -7.80
N TYR A 74 -2.92 -14.33 -7.06
CA TYR A 74 -3.91 -15.39 -6.96
C TYR A 74 -5.09 -15.06 -7.88
N PRO A 75 -5.32 -15.84 -8.95
CA PRO A 75 -6.45 -15.61 -9.84
C PRO A 75 -7.77 -15.97 -9.14
N PRO A 76 -8.90 -15.41 -9.64
CA PRO A 76 -10.23 -15.81 -9.20
C PRO A 76 -10.43 -17.32 -9.34
N THR A 77 -11.10 -17.94 -8.36
CA THR A 77 -11.53 -19.34 -8.41
C THR A 77 -12.92 -19.51 -9.04
N LYS A 78 -13.71 -18.43 -9.13
CA LYS A 78 -14.97 -18.37 -9.86
C LYS A 78 -14.94 -17.24 -10.88
N LYS A 79 -15.46 -17.52 -12.09
CA LYS A 79 -15.64 -16.49 -13.13
C LYS A 79 -16.92 -15.70 -12.84
N ILE A 80 -16.87 -14.39 -13.09
CA ILE A 80 -18.04 -13.51 -13.06
C ILE A 80 -18.13 -12.73 -14.37
N PRO A 81 -19.33 -12.34 -14.82
CA PRO A 81 -19.49 -11.34 -15.86
C PRO A 81 -18.97 -9.98 -15.38
N GLY A 82 -18.28 -9.24 -16.26
CA GLY A 82 -17.82 -7.88 -15.98
C GLY A 82 -16.39 -7.80 -15.40
N THR A 83 -16.10 -6.70 -14.71
CA THR A 83 -14.76 -6.41 -14.20
C THR A 83 -14.44 -7.24 -12.97
N VAL A 84 -13.36 -8.00 -13.03
CA VAL A 84 -12.82 -8.76 -11.89
C VAL A 84 -12.23 -7.77 -10.87
N PRO A 85 -12.75 -7.69 -9.64
CA PRO A 85 -12.19 -6.83 -8.61
C PRO A 85 -10.82 -7.32 -8.18
N THR A 86 -9.92 -6.39 -7.87
CA THR A 86 -8.57 -6.71 -7.38
C THR A 86 -8.40 -6.30 -5.92
N ILE A 87 -8.07 -7.27 -5.07
CA ILE A 87 -7.73 -7.07 -3.66
C ILE A 87 -6.21 -7.05 -3.53
N GLY A 88 -5.68 -5.96 -2.99
CA GLY A 88 -4.28 -5.84 -2.60
C GLY A 88 -4.11 -6.26 -1.16
N LEU A 89 -3.25 -7.23 -0.89
CA LEU A 89 -2.92 -7.70 0.45
C LEU A 89 -1.43 -7.44 0.68
N LEU A 90 -1.11 -6.36 1.38
CA LEU A 90 0.26 -6.06 1.77
C LEU A 90 0.54 -6.75 3.10
N ASN A 91 1.59 -7.57 3.18
CA ASN A 91 2.14 -8.01 4.46
C ASN A 91 3.62 -7.73 4.48
N ARG A 92 4.06 -7.05 5.53
CA ARG A 92 5.46 -6.75 5.77
C ARG A 92 6.11 -7.97 6.44
N LYS A 93 7.40 -8.20 6.26
CA LYS A 93 8.09 -9.35 6.88
C LYS A 93 8.65 -9.02 8.24
N TYR A 94 9.16 -7.80 8.42
CA TYR A 94 9.97 -7.46 9.59
C TYR A 94 9.31 -6.46 10.53
N SER A 95 8.36 -5.65 10.05
CA SER A 95 7.74 -4.66 10.92
C SER A 95 6.24 -4.52 10.68
N ARG A 96 5.47 -4.54 11.78
CA ARG A 96 4.01 -4.35 11.77
C ARG A 96 3.37 -5.33 10.78
N HIS A 97 3.63 -6.61 10.95
CA HIS A 97 3.07 -7.67 10.13
C HIS A 97 1.82 -8.27 10.77
N VAL A 98 1.06 -9.03 9.99
CA VAL A 98 -0.05 -9.85 10.48
C VAL A 98 0.36 -11.31 10.35
N ASN A 99 0.42 -12.02 11.47
CA ASN A 99 0.92 -13.40 11.55
C ASN A 99 0.04 -14.38 10.77
N ASN A 100 -1.27 -14.28 10.92
CA ASN A 100 -2.26 -15.16 10.29
C ASN A 100 -2.67 -14.69 8.88
N MET A 101 -1.73 -14.10 8.14
CA MET A 101 -1.98 -13.65 6.76
C MET A 101 -2.34 -14.80 5.79
N PRO A 102 -1.73 -16.00 5.88
CA PRO A 102 -2.15 -17.15 5.07
C PRO A 102 -3.63 -17.53 5.27
N GLU A 103 -4.12 -17.49 6.50
CA GLU A 103 -5.50 -17.79 6.87
C GLU A 103 -6.46 -16.72 6.35
N LEU A 104 -6.06 -15.45 6.42
CA LEU A 104 -6.81 -14.35 5.81
C LEU A 104 -6.89 -14.52 4.28
N LEU A 105 -5.78 -14.84 3.62
CA LEU A 105 -5.74 -15.12 2.19
C LEU A 105 -6.70 -16.28 1.85
N GLN A 106 -6.64 -17.38 2.58
CA GLN A 106 -7.52 -18.54 2.35
C GLN A 106 -9.00 -18.17 2.53
N SER A 107 -9.32 -17.39 3.57
CA SER A 107 -10.67 -16.91 3.85
C SER A 107 -11.17 -16.00 2.73
N LEU A 108 -10.35 -15.05 2.25
CA LEU A 108 -10.69 -14.20 1.11
C LEU A 108 -10.94 -15.03 -0.16
N ARG A 109 -10.09 -16.03 -0.45
CA ARG A 109 -10.28 -16.89 -1.62
C ARG A 109 -11.57 -17.71 -1.56
N LYS A 110 -12.07 -17.99 -0.36
CA LYS A 110 -13.34 -18.71 -0.13
C LYS A 110 -14.55 -17.79 -0.23
N GLU A 111 -14.51 -16.65 0.47
CA GLU A 111 -15.66 -15.74 0.62
C GLU A 111 -15.82 -14.77 -0.55
N VAL A 112 -14.72 -14.39 -1.22
CA VAL A 112 -14.70 -13.56 -2.44
C VAL A 112 -14.00 -14.29 -3.60
N PRO A 113 -14.52 -15.45 -4.04
CA PRO A 113 -13.87 -16.34 -5.00
C PRO A 113 -13.74 -15.73 -6.40
N TYR A 114 -14.44 -14.64 -6.67
CA TYR A 114 -14.43 -13.92 -7.94
C TYR A 114 -13.36 -12.81 -8.00
N ALA A 115 -12.69 -12.50 -6.90
CA ALA A 115 -11.66 -11.46 -6.86
C ALA A 115 -10.28 -12.02 -7.24
N ARG A 116 -9.46 -11.18 -7.88
CA ARG A 116 -8.02 -11.38 -7.98
C ARG A 116 -7.39 -10.89 -6.69
N ILE A 117 -6.46 -11.63 -6.11
CA ILE A 117 -5.72 -11.19 -4.92
C ILE A 117 -4.24 -10.99 -5.29
N LYS A 118 -3.70 -9.81 -5.00
CA LYS A 118 -2.27 -9.48 -5.11
C LYS A 118 -1.67 -9.46 -3.71
N MET A 119 -0.86 -10.45 -3.38
CA MET A 119 -0.10 -10.46 -2.13
C MET A 119 1.26 -9.78 -2.36
N MET A 120 1.52 -8.72 -1.61
CA MET A 120 2.64 -7.80 -1.81
C MET A 120 3.51 -7.73 -0.54
N ASP A 121 4.80 -7.46 -0.74
CA ASP A 121 5.79 -7.20 0.31
C ASP A 121 6.68 -6.05 -0.13
N PHE A 122 6.78 -5.01 0.70
CA PHE A 122 7.56 -3.79 0.42
C PHE A 122 8.85 -3.70 1.25
N ASP A 123 9.07 -4.59 2.22
CA ASP A 123 10.22 -4.49 3.14
C ASP A 123 11.57 -4.73 2.45
N SER A 124 11.58 -5.53 1.40
CA SER A 124 12.77 -5.81 0.59
C SER A 124 13.03 -4.80 -0.53
N GLY A 125 12.17 -3.79 -0.65
CA GLY A 125 12.32 -2.67 -1.59
C GLY A 125 11.09 -2.43 -2.46
N CYS A 126 10.67 -1.18 -2.53
CA CYS A 126 9.64 -0.73 -3.46
C CYS A 126 9.84 0.76 -3.70
N SER A 127 10.25 1.13 -4.91
CA SER A 127 10.34 2.53 -5.32
C SER A 127 8.95 3.14 -5.47
N LEU A 128 8.87 4.48 -5.48
CA LEU A 128 7.62 5.19 -5.75
C LEU A 128 6.92 4.73 -7.04
N PRO A 129 7.58 4.71 -8.22
CA PRO A 129 6.91 4.28 -9.44
C PRO A 129 6.45 2.82 -9.37
N ALA A 130 7.22 1.93 -8.71
CA ALA A 130 6.81 0.54 -8.51
C ALA A 130 5.59 0.42 -7.60
N THR A 131 5.54 1.22 -6.53
CA THR A 131 4.38 1.31 -5.62
C THR A 131 3.15 1.80 -6.39
N ALA A 132 3.28 2.90 -7.14
CA ALA A 132 2.19 3.44 -7.96
C ALA A 132 1.68 2.43 -9.00
N TYR A 133 2.60 1.71 -9.65
CA TYR A 133 2.27 0.68 -10.62
C TYR A 133 1.52 -0.51 -10.01
N LEU A 134 1.85 -0.93 -8.79
CA LEU A 134 1.15 -2.03 -8.10
C LEU A 134 -0.25 -1.62 -7.62
N MET A 135 -0.40 -0.39 -7.15
CA MET A 135 -1.61 0.08 -6.45
C MET A 135 -2.71 0.58 -7.40
N GLN A 136 -2.38 0.97 -8.64
CA GLN A 136 -3.28 1.65 -9.58
C GLN A 136 -4.58 0.92 -9.96
N ASP A 137 -4.63 -0.40 -9.80
CA ASP A 137 -5.76 -1.26 -10.16
C ASP A 137 -6.38 -1.96 -8.94
N ILE A 138 -5.93 -1.62 -7.73
CA ILE A 138 -6.42 -2.22 -6.48
C ILE A 138 -7.72 -1.54 -6.06
N ASP A 139 -8.79 -2.33 -5.98
CA ASP A 139 -10.12 -1.88 -5.59
C ASP A 139 -10.34 -1.91 -4.08
N LEU A 140 -9.73 -2.89 -3.41
CA LEU A 140 -9.70 -3.04 -1.96
C LEU A 140 -8.26 -3.26 -1.53
N PHE A 141 -7.73 -2.38 -0.70
CA PHE A 141 -6.39 -2.54 -0.14
C PHE A 141 -6.48 -2.96 1.32
N ILE A 142 -5.81 -4.05 1.67
CA ILE A 142 -5.73 -4.57 3.02
C ILE A 142 -4.25 -4.51 3.43
N SER A 143 -3.95 -3.78 4.49
CA SER A 143 -2.58 -3.65 5.01
C SER A 143 -2.58 -3.70 6.53
N PRO A 144 -1.47 -4.10 7.15
CA PRO A 144 -1.25 -3.84 8.57
C PRO A 144 -1.33 -2.35 8.89
N PHE A 145 -1.66 -2.03 10.13
CA PHE A 145 -1.66 -0.66 10.63
C PHE A 145 -0.25 -0.04 10.60
N GLY A 146 -0.14 1.16 10.05
CA GLY A 146 1.13 1.88 9.93
C GLY A 146 1.30 2.62 8.59
N ASN A 147 2.55 2.93 8.26
CA ASN A 147 2.91 3.71 7.07
C ASN A 147 2.48 3.07 5.74
N ALA A 148 2.31 1.75 5.73
CA ALA A 148 1.77 0.98 4.62
C ALA A 148 0.40 1.48 4.14
N ILE A 149 -0.42 2.03 5.04
CA ILE A 149 -1.74 2.60 4.69
C ILE A 149 -1.57 3.76 3.71
N GLY A 150 -0.52 4.57 3.86
CA GLY A 150 -0.25 5.75 3.03
C GLY A 150 -0.04 5.43 1.55
N ASP A 151 0.37 4.21 1.22
CA ASP A 151 0.53 3.76 -0.17
C ASP A 151 -0.82 3.71 -0.92
N ASN A 152 -1.95 3.75 -0.20
CA ASN A 152 -3.27 3.86 -0.79
C ASN A 152 -3.54 5.15 -1.56
N ILE A 153 -2.67 6.15 -1.42
CA ILE A 153 -2.68 7.36 -2.26
C ILE A 153 -2.74 7.00 -3.75
N PHE A 154 -2.10 5.91 -4.17
CA PHE A 154 -2.04 5.45 -5.55
C PHE A 154 -3.18 4.53 -6.00
N GLN A 155 -4.10 4.15 -5.10
CA GLN A 155 -5.32 3.47 -5.53
C GLN A 155 -6.18 4.40 -6.40
N ARG A 156 -7.11 3.85 -7.17
CA ARG A 156 -8.15 4.66 -7.84
C ARG A 156 -8.97 5.45 -6.81
N SER A 157 -9.58 6.55 -7.23
CA SER A 157 -10.50 7.31 -6.39
C SER A 157 -11.66 6.43 -5.94
N ASN A 158 -12.25 6.73 -4.77
CA ASN A 158 -13.41 6.01 -4.22
C ASN A 158 -13.16 4.50 -3.97
N ARG A 159 -11.92 4.12 -3.64
CA ARG A 159 -11.55 2.77 -3.21
C ARG A 159 -11.41 2.69 -1.70
N VAL A 160 -11.53 1.47 -1.19
CA VAL A 160 -11.54 1.18 0.24
C VAL A 160 -10.17 0.67 0.67
N THR A 161 -9.74 1.12 1.85
CA THR A 161 -8.61 0.53 2.57
C THR A 161 -9.10 -0.09 3.86
N ILE A 162 -8.63 -1.29 4.17
CA ILE A 162 -8.81 -1.96 5.45
C ILE A 162 -7.43 -2.01 6.11
N SER A 163 -7.33 -1.38 7.27
CA SER A 163 -6.16 -1.48 8.13
C SER A 163 -6.37 -2.56 9.17
N LEU A 164 -5.45 -3.51 9.25
CA LEU A 164 -5.43 -4.56 10.26
C LEU A 164 -4.51 -4.13 11.41
N SER A 165 -5.07 -3.80 12.56
CA SER A 165 -4.29 -3.42 13.73
C SER A 165 -3.92 -4.65 14.54
N SER A 166 -2.69 -5.16 14.34
CA SER A 166 -2.11 -6.20 15.21
C SER A 166 -1.60 -5.65 16.55
N ARG A 167 -1.74 -4.33 16.78
CA ARG A 167 -1.32 -3.60 17.98
C ARG A 167 -2.45 -2.75 18.56
N TRP A 168 -2.33 -2.39 19.83
CA TRP A 168 -3.08 -1.28 20.46
C TRP A 168 -2.38 0.08 20.25
N TYR A 169 -1.58 0.19 19.19
CA TYR A 169 -0.81 1.38 18.85
C TYR A 169 -1.52 2.13 17.73
N ASP A 170 -2.04 3.31 18.05
CA ASP A 170 -2.79 4.15 17.12
C ASP A 170 -2.04 5.47 16.90
N GLU A 171 -1.81 5.79 15.64
CA GLU A 171 -1.18 7.02 15.19
C GLU A 171 -1.99 7.52 14.00
N ASP A 172 -2.88 8.48 14.26
CA ASP A 172 -3.82 9.05 13.28
C ASP A 172 -3.12 9.53 12.00
N TRP A 173 -1.86 9.95 12.12
CA TRP A 173 -1.10 10.51 11.01
C TRP A 173 -0.80 9.51 9.88
N PHE A 174 -0.90 8.19 10.13
CA PHE A 174 -0.86 7.20 9.05
C PHE A 174 -2.08 7.25 8.14
N GLN A 175 -3.21 7.78 8.63
CA GLN A 175 -4.49 7.83 7.92
C GLN A 175 -4.70 9.18 7.21
N TRP A 176 -3.83 10.16 7.42
CA TRP A 176 -3.98 11.50 6.83
C TRP A 176 -3.99 11.53 5.31
N PRO A 177 -3.14 10.78 4.58
CA PRO A 177 -3.25 10.75 3.12
C PRO A 177 -4.63 10.31 2.67
N SER A 178 -5.21 9.32 3.34
CA SER A 178 -6.50 8.77 2.98
C SER A 178 -7.65 9.69 3.38
N THR A 179 -7.62 10.25 4.59
CA THR A 179 -8.58 11.24 5.08
C THR A 179 -8.56 12.48 4.20
N GLY A 180 -7.35 13.00 3.96
CA GLY A 180 -7.08 14.13 3.08
C GLY A 180 -7.64 13.88 1.69
N MET A 181 -7.54 12.66 1.15
CA MET A 181 -8.10 12.27 -0.16
C MET A 181 -9.59 11.88 -0.16
N GLY A 182 -10.30 11.96 0.97
CA GLY A 182 -11.69 11.51 1.07
C GLY A 182 -11.88 10.01 0.86
N ARG A 183 -10.86 9.19 1.18
CA ARG A 183 -10.90 7.73 1.08
C ARG A 183 -11.50 7.11 2.33
N ARG A 184 -12.23 6.00 2.15
CA ARG A 184 -12.75 5.21 3.27
C ARG A 184 -11.66 4.28 3.78
N ILE A 185 -11.25 4.48 5.03
CA ILE A 185 -10.43 3.51 5.78
C ILE A 185 -11.31 2.86 6.84
N TYR A 186 -11.19 1.54 6.97
CA TYR A 186 -11.72 0.81 8.11
C TYR A 186 -10.57 0.24 8.92
N ASN A 187 -10.54 0.52 10.22
CA ASN A 187 -9.57 -0.06 11.14
C ASN A 187 -10.20 -1.29 11.79
N PHE A 188 -9.56 -2.44 11.61
CA PHE A 188 -9.97 -3.70 12.22
C PHE A 188 -8.95 -4.08 13.29
N PRO A 189 -9.28 -3.95 14.58
CA PRO A 189 -8.40 -4.39 15.66
C PRO A 189 -8.36 -5.92 15.69
N CYS A 190 -7.14 -6.45 15.70
CA CYS A 190 -6.93 -7.88 15.81
C CYS A 190 -6.82 -8.29 17.28
N ASN A 191 -7.95 -8.74 17.83
CA ASN A 191 -8.10 -9.04 19.25
C ASN A 191 -7.62 -10.46 19.62
N ARG A 192 -7.22 -11.27 18.64
CA ARG A 192 -6.74 -12.64 18.90
C ARG A 192 -5.22 -12.66 19.02
N ALA A 193 -4.70 -13.51 19.91
CA ALA A 193 -3.26 -13.60 20.15
C ALA A 193 -2.47 -14.07 18.92
N ASP A 194 -3.08 -14.88 18.04
CA ASP A 194 -2.47 -15.41 16.82
C ASP A 194 -2.29 -14.38 15.71
N CYS A 195 -2.79 -13.15 15.89
CA CYS A 195 -2.60 -12.05 14.95
C CYS A 195 -1.98 -10.80 15.58
N GLN A 196 -1.52 -10.89 16.83
CA GLN A 196 -0.78 -9.84 17.52
C GLN A 196 0.73 -10.11 17.41
N VAL A 197 1.51 -9.08 17.08
CA VAL A 197 2.97 -9.14 17.06
C VAL A 197 3.50 -8.45 18.31
N LYS A 198 4.27 -9.15 19.14
CA LYS A 198 4.84 -8.58 20.36
C LYS A 198 5.93 -7.57 20.02
N ASP A 199 6.02 -6.48 20.79
CA ASP A 199 6.90 -5.35 20.45
C ASP A 199 8.41 -5.69 20.41
N TYR A 200 8.83 -6.83 20.97
CA TYR A 200 10.23 -7.29 20.96
C TYR A 200 10.68 -7.98 19.65
N GLU A 201 9.76 -8.21 18.71
CA GLU A 201 10.02 -8.92 17.43
C GLU A 201 10.12 -7.96 16.22
N LEU A 202 10.44 -6.67 16.45
CA LEU A 202 10.38 -5.57 15.46
C LEU A 202 11.67 -4.76 15.30
#